data_AF-A0A2S9G1M8-F1
#
_entry.id   AF-A0A2S9G1M8-F1
#
_cell.length_a   1.000
_cell.length_b   1.000
_cell.length_c   1.000
_cell.angle_alpha   90.00
_cell.angle_beta   90.00
_cell.angle_gamma   90.00
#
_symmetry.space_group_name_H-M   'P 1'
#
loop_
_entity.id
_entity.type
_entity.pdbx_description
1 polymer ?
#
loop_
_entity_poly.entity_id
_entity_poly.type
_entity_poly.pdbx_seq_one_letter_code
_entity_poly.pdbx_strand_id
1 'polypeptide(L)'
;LVAACELVERGRSVLIVDQENEANVGGQAFWSFGGLFFVDSPEQRRLGIRDSHELALQDWLGSAGFDRTEDHWPRQWAHAYVDFA
;
A
#
# COMPACT_ATOMS: atom_id res chain seq x y z
N LEU A 1 2.96 -11.34 -2.42
CA LEU A 1 4.33 -11.67 -1.93
C LEU A 1 4.55 -11.21 -0.49
N VAL A 2 4.32 -9.93 -0.14
CA VAL A 2 4.44 -9.42 1.26
C VAL A 2 3.75 -10.32 2.29
N ALA A 3 2.47 -10.66 2.09
CA ALA A 3 1.75 -11.55 3.00
C ALA A 3 2.37 -12.95 3.15
N ALA A 4 3.00 -13.47 2.09
CA ALA A 4 3.70 -14.76 2.15
C ALA A 4 4.98 -14.65 2.99
N CYS A 5 5.77 -13.60 2.79
CA CYS A 5 6.98 -13.33 3.59
C CYS A 5 6.63 -13.21 5.08
N GLU A 6 5.62 -12.40 5.42
CA GLU A 6 5.11 -12.21 6.79
C GLU A 6 4.69 -13.52 7.47
N LEU A 7 4.13 -14.47 6.72
CA LEU A 7 3.73 -15.77 7.24
C LEU A 7 4.93 -16.70 7.40
N VAL A 8 5.85 -16.70 6.44
CA VAL A 8 7.09 -17.50 6.49
C VAL A 8 7.97 -17.08 7.67
N GLU A 9 8.11 -15.77 7.92
CA GLU A 9 8.84 -15.24 9.09
C GLU A 9 8.21 -15.70 10.42
N ARG A 10 6.90 -15.94 10.43
CA ARG A 10 6.17 -16.53 11.57
C ARG A 10 6.21 -18.07 11.57
N GLY A 11 7.11 -18.68 10.81
CA GLY A 11 7.33 -20.13 10.77
C GLY A 11 6.23 -20.92 10.07
N ARG A 12 5.42 -20.28 9.21
CA ARG A 12 4.36 -20.96 8.46
C ARG A 12 4.87 -21.43 7.10
N SER A 13 4.44 -22.61 6.69
CA SER A 13 4.60 -23.06 5.29
C SER A 13 3.54 -22.39 4.43
N VAL A 14 3.97 -21.76 3.34
CA VAL A 14 3.10 -21.02 2.42
C VAL A 14 3.24 -21.58 1.01
N LEU A 15 2.11 -21.84 0.36
CA LEU A 15 2.03 -22.15 -1.06
C LEU A 15 1.52 -20.91 -1.80
N ILE A 16 2.26 -20.48 -2.83
CA ILE A 16 1.84 -19.40 -3.72
C ILE A 16 1.30 -20.02 -5.00
N VAL A 17 0.10 -19.62 -5.39
CA VAL A 17 -0.52 -20.02 -6.64
C VAL A 17 -0.71 -18.76 -7.47
N ASP A 18 -0.16 -18.79 -8.68
CA ASP A 18 -0.31 -17.73 -9.67
C ASP A 18 -0.77 -18.35 -10.99
N GLN A 19 -1.59 -17.62 -11.75
CA GLN A 19 -2.02 -18.04 -13.09
C GLN A 19 -0.86 -17.85 -14.09
N GLU A 20 0.00 -16.88 -13.84
CA GLU A 20 1.12 -16.53 -14.69
C GLU A 20 2.29 -17.53 -14.56
N ASN A 21 3.21 -17.49 -15.53
CA ASN A 21 4.44 -18.28 -15.45
C ASN A 21 5.47 -17.66 -14.49
N GLU A 22 6.51 -18.42 -14.14
CA GLU A 22 7.53 -18.02 -13.17
C GLU A 22 8.27 -16.72 -13.53
N ALA A 23 8.48 -16.44 -14.82
CA ALA A 23 9.14 -15.20 -15.26
C ALA A 23 8.27 -13.95 -15.04
N ASN A 24 6.99 -14.13 -14.74
CA ASN A 24 6.00 -13.07 -14.51
C ASN A 24 5.63 -12.90 -13.02
N VAL A 25 6.38 -13.53 -12.10
CA VAL A 25 6.12 -13.40 -10.66
C VAL A 25 6.12 -11.92 -10.23
N GLY A 26 5.08 -11.53 -9.49
CA GLY A 26 4.87 -10.15 -9.06
C GLY A 26 3.99 -9.31 -9.99
N GLY A 27 3.69 -9.81 -11.20
CA GLY A 27 2.73 -9.21 -12.12
C GLY A 27 2.95 -7.70 -12.33
N GLN A 28 1.87 -6.92 -12.30
CA GLN A 28 1.95 -5.48 -12.48
C GLN A 28 2.77 -4.76 -11.40
N ALA A 29 2.87 -5.31 -10.19
CA ALA A 29 3.66 -4.69 -9.13
C ALA A 29 5.16 -4.69 -9.46
N PHE A 30 5.66 -5.74 -10.12
CA PHE A 30 7.05 -5.81 -10.61
C PHE A 30 7.33 -4.72 -11.65
N TRP A 31 6.35 -4.41 -12.50
CA TRP A 31 6.47 -3.41 -13.56
C TRP A 31 6.07 -1.99 -13.14
N SER A 32 5.85 -1.76 -11.84
CA SER A 32 5.49 -0.42 -11.34
C SER A 32 6.66 0.56 -11.47
N PHE A 33 6.37 1.80 -11.88
CA PHE A 33 7.37 2.87 -12.06
C PHE A 33 7.07 4.13 -11.25
N GLY A 34 5.79 4.42 -10.99
CA GLY A 34 5.34 5.69 -10.39
C GLY A 34 5.82 5.97 -8.97
N GLY A 35 6.44 4.99 -8.30
CA GLY A 35 6.97 5.11 -6.95
C GLY A 35 6.15 4.36 -5.90
N LEU A 36 6.61 4.46 -4.66
CA LEU A 36 5.91 3.96 -3.49
C LEU A 36 5.37 5.13 -2.69
N PHE A 37 4.21 4.93 -2.07
CA PHE A 37 3.59 5.89 -1.19
C PHE A 37 4.27 5.86 0.18
N PHE A 38 4.63 7.02 0.70
CA PHE A 38 5.28 7.22 1.99
C PHE A 38 4.66 8.43 2.67
N VAL A 39 4.53 8.38 3.99
CA VAL A 39 3.97 9.48 4.78
C VAL A 39 4.95 9.91 5.86
N ASP A 40 5.34 11.18 5.81
CA ASP A 40 6.32 11.78 6.74
C ASP A 40 7.59 10.91 6.96
N SER A 41 8.11 10.31 5.89
CA SER A 41 9.23 9.36 5.95
C SER A 41 10.58 10.04 6.22
N PRO A 42 11.60 9.31 6.71
CA PRO A 42 12.95 9.84 6.84
C PRO A 42 13.51 10.44 5.54
N GLU A 43 13.20 9.85 4.39
CA GLU A 43 13.61 10.31 3.07
C GLU A 43 12.95 11.65 2.72
N GLN A 44 11.64 11.78 2.96
CA GLN A 44 10.92 13.05 2.77
C GLN A 44 11.53 14.15 3.63
N ARG A 45 11.74 13.88 4.93
CA ARG A 45 12.37 14.85 5.86
C ARG A 45 13.78 15.23 5.43
N ARG A 46 14.59 14.26 4.99
CA ARG A 46 15.95 14.49 4.50
C ARG A 46 15.96 15.39 3.26
N LEU A 47 14.94 15.29 2.41
CA LEU A 47 14.77 16.11 1.22
C LEU A 47 14.02 17.43 1.50
N GLY A 48 13.62 17.68 2.75
CA GLY A 48 12.91 18.91 3.14
C GLY A 48 11.43 18.93 2.75
N ILE A 49 10.86 17.78 2.36
CA ILE A 49 9.43 17.62 2.10
C ILE A 49 8.70 17.61 3.44
N ARG A 50 7.70 18.48 3.58
CA ARG A 50 6.83 18.54 4.76
C ARG A 50 5.57 17.75 4.47
N ASP A 51 5.38 16.67 5.20
CA ASP A 51 4.23 15.79 5.07
C ASP A 51 3.73 15.40 6.46
N SER A 52 2.52 14.86 6.55
CA SER A 52 1.96 14.34 7.79
C SER A 52 0.86 13.32 7.50
N HIS A 53 0.59 12.47 8.49
CA HIS A 53 -0.54 11.55 8.44
C HIS A 53 -1.88 12.24 8.12
N GLU A 54 -2.16 13.34 8.81
CA GLU A 54 -3.39 14.11 8.61
C GLU A 54 -3.50 14.65 7.18
N LEU A 55 -2.39 15.17 6.63
CA LEU A 55 -2.35 15.70 5.26
C LEU A 55 -2.55 14.58 4.23
N ALA A 56 -1.81 13.48 4.38
CA ALA A 56 -1.91 12.32 3.49
C ALA A 56 -3.31 11.72 3.48
N LEU A 57 -3.94 11.57 4.65
CA LEU A 57 -5.30 11.07 4.76
C LEU A 57 -6.32 12.03 4.16
N GLN A 58 -6.16 13.34 4.39
CA GLN A 58 -7.01 14.36 3.77
C GLN A 58 -6.94 14.29 2.25
N ASP A 59 -5.73 14.18 1.68
CA ASP A 59 -5.51 14.11 0.24
C ASP A 59 -6.13 12.84 -0.37
N TRP A 60 -5.98 11.70 0.32
CA TRP A 60 -6.61 10.44 -0.10
C TRP A 60 -8.13 10.55 -0.09
N LEU A 61 -8.73 10.95 1.04
CA LEU A 61 -10.18 11.06 1.18
C LEU A 61 -10.79 12.09 0.23
N GLY A 62 -10.08 13.19 -0.03
CA GLY A 62 -10.49 14.23 -0.98
C GLY A 62 -10.46 13.76 -2.44
N SER A 63 -9.53 12.86 -2.80
CA SER A 63 -9.37 12.37 -4.17
C SER A 63 -10.17 11.11 -4.48
N ALA A 64 -10.41 10.26 -3.47
CA ALA A 64 -11.00 8.94 -3.67
C ALA A 64 -12.50 8.95 -4.04
N GLY A 65 -13.18 10.08 -3.85
CA GLY A 65 -14.57 10.26 -4.30
C GLY A 65 -15.54 9.29 -3.65
N PHE A 66 -15.41 9.04 -2.34
CA PHE A 66 -16.26 8.11 -1.60
C PHE A 66 -17.70 8.64 -1.41
N ASP A 67 -18.48 8.71 -2.49
CA ASP A 67 -19.83 9.26 -2.54
C ASP A 67 -20.95 8.21 -2.48
N ARG A 68 -20.59 6.92 -2.35
CA ARG A 68 -21.53 5.80 -2.34
C ARG A 68 -21.72 5.19 -0.96
N THR A 69 -22.84 4.49 -0.81
CA THR A 69 -23.15 3.72 0.42
C THR A 69 -22.26 2.50 0.61
N GLU A 70 -21.67 1.96 -0.46
CA GLU A 70 -20.79 0.79 -0.41
C GLU A 70 -19.35 1.13 0.02
N ASP A 71 -19.00 2.42 0.12
CA ASP A 71 -17.62 2.88 0.36
C ASP A 71 -17.13 2.68 1.81
N HIS A 72 -17.86 1.91 2.62
CA HIS A 72 -17.45 1.57 3.98
C HIS A 72 -16.05 0.93 3.99
N TRP A 73 -15.83 -0.14 3.22
CA TRP A 73 -14.54 -0.84 3.19
C TRP A 73 -13.43 -0.05 2.48
N PRO A 74 -13.67 0.60 1.33
CA PRO A 74 -12.71 1.52 0.74
C PRO A 74 -12.22 2.61 1.70
N ARG A 75 -13.12 3.20 2.51
CA ARG A 75 -12.76 4.16 3.55
C ARG A 75 -11.88 3.53 4.63
N GLN A 76 -12.27 2.38 5.17
CA GLN A 76 -11.46 1.67 6.16
C GLN A 76 -10.07 1.33 5.62
N TRP A 77 -9.98 0.93 4.35
CA TRP A 77 -8.71 0.68 3.68
C TRP A 77 -7.84 1.92 3.59
N ALA A 78 -8.40 3.07 3.17
CA ALA A 78 -7.65 4.32 3.11
C ALA A 78 -7.03 4.70 4.46
N HIS A 79 -7.82 4.61 5.55
CA HIS A 79 -7.31 4.84 6.90
C HIS A 79 -6.17 3.87 7.25
N ALA A 80 -6.42 2.56 7.11
CA ALA A 80 -5.43 1.54 7.46
C ALA A 80 -4.14 1.64 6.63
N TYR A 81 -4.25 2.01 5.36
CA TYR A 81 -3.09 2.14 4.47
C TYR A 81 -2.26 3.39 4.80
N VAL A 82 -2.91 4.52 5.12
CA VAL A 82 -2.20 5.74 5.56
C VAL A 82 -1.62 5.57 6.98
N ASP A 83 -2.26 4.81 7.86
CA ASP A 83 -1.72 4.45 9.18
C ASP A 83 -0.47 3.55 9.08
N PHE A 84 -0.38 2.75 8.01
CA PHE A 84 0.75 1.85 7.74
C PHE A 84 1.93 2.55 7.06
N ALA A 85 1.65 3.56 6.23
CA ALA A 85 2.63 4.26 5.39
C ALA A 85 3.52 5.25 6.15
#